data_AF-A0A5C8BCJ5-F1
#
_entry.id   AF-A0A5C8BCJ5-F1
#
_cell.length_a   1.000
_cell.length_b   1.000
_cell.length_c   1.000
_cell.angle_alpha   90.00
_cell.angle_beta   90.00
_cell.angle_gamma   90.00
#
_symmetry.space_group_name_H-M   'P 1'
#
loop_
_entity.id
_entity.type
_entity.pdbx_description
1 polymer ?
#
loop_
_entity_poly.entity_id
_entity_poly.type
_entity_poly.pdbx_seq_one_letter_code
_entity_poly.pdbx_strand_id
1 'polypeptide(L)'
;MKNNLKTILLIASISAPLSAWATLGENTSSIMNDAIVLKASAPVAQDQQSLDQVTTNGANYQTNTLVTQTGIVIKQFSNNGNVFGVAWHGPKVPNQSQLFGKYFTIYQTSQPSYKSLTMRKVSTSDFVSSTSGWMGHYEGKAIIPSLAPANVTINSLK
;
A
#
# COMPACT_ATOMS: atom_id res chain seq x y z
N MET A 1 45.43 7.73 35.56
CA MET A 1 43.96 7.64 35.50
C MET A 1 43.49 8.24 34.19
N LYS A 2 43.01 7.43 33.24
CA LYS A 2 42.24 7.87 32.05
C LYS A 2 41.52 6.63 31.49
N ASN A 3 40.23 6.52 31.81
CA ASN A 3 39.35 5.45 31.35
C ASN A 3 38.86 5.78 29.94
N ASN A 4 39.05 4.87 28.98
CA ASN A 4 38.49 4.99 27.64
C ASN A 4 37.26 4.08 27.53
N LEU A 5 36.08 4.68 27.69
CA LEU A 5 34.78 4.05 27.56
C LEU A 5 34.55 3.71 26.08
N LYS A 6 34.47 2.42 25.74
CA LYS A 6 34.12 1.96 24.38
C LYS A 6 32.60 2.00 24.24
N THR A 7 32.08 3.01 23.55
CA THR A 7 30.66 3.10 23.20
C THR A 7 30.31 1.99 22.21
N ILE A 8 29.48 1.05 22.65
CA ILE A 8 28.90 -0.01 21.83
C ILE A 8 27.77 0.61 21.00
N LEU A 9 27.91 0.62 19.67
CA LEU A 9 26.82 0.97 18.76
C LEU A 9 25.98 -0.29 18.50
N LEU A 10 24.84 -0.39 19.18
CA LEU A 10 23.84 -1.43 18.95
C LEU A 10 23.07 -1.06 17.67
N ILE A 11 23.41 -1.70 16.55
CA ILE A 11 22.63 -1.58 15.31
C ILE A 11 21.38 -2.44 15.51
N ALA A 12 20.28 -1.78 15.85
CA ALA A 12 18.97 -2.41 15.93
C ALA A 12 18.50 -2.75 14.51
N SER A 13 18.70 -4.00 14.11
CA SER A 13 18.15 -4.56 12.87
C SER A 13 16.63 -4.60 12.99
N ILE A 14 15.95 -3.60 12.41
CA ILE A 14 14.50 -3.60 12.23
C ILE A 14 14.21 -4.62 11.12
N SER A 15 13.98 -5.87 11.51
CA SER A 15 13.47 -6.90 10.61
C SER A 15 11.96 -6.67 10.42
N ALA A 16 11.60 -5.96 9.36
CA ALA A 16 10.20 -5.87 8.93
C ALA A 16 9.88 -7.04 7.99
N PRO A 17 8.74 -7.73 8.16
CA PRO A 17 8.37 -8.86 7.31
C PRO A 17 8.10 -8.38 5.87
N LEU A 18 8.89 -8.92 4.95
CA LEU A 18 8.83 -8.72 3.51
C LEU A 18 7.60 -9.43 2.94
N SER A 19 6.53 -8.69 2.68
CA SER A 19 5.47 -9.19 1.79
C SER A 19 5.39 -8.26 0.58
N ALA A 20 5.36 -8.86 -0.61
CA ALA A 20 5.85 -8.29 -1.86
C ALA A 20 4.93 -7.26 -2.56
N TRP A 21 4.16 -6.47 -1.81
CA TRP A 21 3.29 -5.43 -2.37
C TRP A 21 3.52 -4.09 -1.68
N ALA A 22 3.31 -3.00 -2.43
CA ALA A 22 3.64 -1.66 -1.95
C ALA A 22 2.73 -1.20 -0.81
N THR A 23 3.36 -0.70 0.24
CA THR A 23 2.71 0.01 1.33
C THR A 23 2.41 1.45 0.92
N LEU A 24 1.22 1.93 1.27
CA LEU A 24 0.78 3.30 0.98
C LEU A 24 1.77 4.33 1.56
N GLY A 25 2.26 5.23 0.70
CA GLY A 25 3.25 6.26 1.03
C GLY A 25 4.71 5.84 0.90
N GLU A 26 5.01 4.58 0.60
CA GLU A 26 6.38 4.10 0.37
C GLU A 26 6.87 4.35 -1.06
N ASN A 27 8.20 4.32 -1.24
CA ASN A 27 8.85 4.55 -2.53
C ASN A 27 8.84 3.30 -3.42
N THR A 28 8.42 3.43 -4.68
CA THR A 28 8.33 2.34 -5.67
C THR A 28 9.67 1.66 -5.95
N SER A 29 10.79 2.35 -5.77
CA SER A 29 12.13 1.80 -6.00
C SER A 29 12.56 0.84 -4.89
N SER A 30 12.14 1.07 -3.64
CA SER A 30 12.41 0.14 -2.53
C SER A 30 11.70 -1.19 -2.76
N ILE A 31 10.47 -1.14 -3.31
CA ILE A 31 9.65 -2.32 -3.58
C ILE A 31 10.26 -3.19 -4.70
N MET A 32 10.80 -2.56 -5.74
CA MET A 32 11.48 -3.28 -6.82
C MET A 32 12.84 -3.84 -6.37
N ASN A 33 13.61 -3.09 -5.58
CA ASN A 33 14.90 -3.55 -5.06
C ASN A 33 14.73 -4.74 -4.10
N ASP A 34 13.74 -4.71 -3.20
CA ASP A 34 13.43 -5.84 -2.32
C ASP A 34 12.96 -7.05 -3.13
N ALA A 35 12.12 -6.85 -4.15
CA ALA A 35 11.69 -7.93 -5.04
C ALA A 35 12.86 -8.55 -5.81
N ILE A 36 13.87 -7.76 -6.21
CA ILE A 36 15.07 -8.26 -6.89
C ILE A 36 15.99 -9.01 -5.92
N VAL A 37 16.17 -8.51 -4.69
CA VAL A 37 16.99 -9.18 -3.66
C VAL A 37 16.35 -10.50 -3.20
N LEU A 38 15.02 -10.57 -3.12
CA LEU A 38 14.28 -11.79 -2.74
C LEU A 38 14.20 -12.84 -3.86
N LYS A 39 14.36 -12.45 -5.13
CA LYS A 39 14.46 -13.38 -6.27
C LYS A 39 15.71 -14.27 -6.23
N ALA A 40 16.66 -14.04 -5.33
CA ALA A 40 17.79 -14.93 -5.13
C ALA A 40 17.47 -16.21 -4.32
N SER A 41 16.31 -16.30 -3.64
CA SER A 41 16.05 -17.41 -2.69
C SER A 41 14.65 -18.03 -2.68
N ALA A 42 13.72 -17.65 -3.56
CA ALA A 42 12.37 -18.25 -3.58
C ALA A 42 12.02 -18.84 -4.96
N PRO A 43 11.38 -20.04 -5.01
CA PRO A 43 10.85 -20.59 -6.25
C PRO A 43 9.76 -19.65 -6.78
N VAL A 44 9.87 -19.35 -8.07
CA VAL A 44 9.06 -18.39 -8.82
C VAL A 44 7.56 -18.65 -8.64
N ALA A 45 6.90 -17.87 -7.78
CA ALA A 45 5.50 -17.54 -7.99
C ALA A 45 5.48 -16.32 -8.93
N GLN A 46 4.96 -16.49 -10.14
CA GLN A 46 4.84 -15.40 -11.11
C GLN A 46 3.78 -14.41 -10.63
N ASP A 47 4.16 -13.47 -9.76
CA ASP A 47 3.39 -12.23 -9.57
C ASP A 47 3.43 -11.49 -10.93
N GLN A 48 2.32 -11.57 -11.68
CA GLN A 48 2.16 -10.82 -12.93
C GLN A 48 2.05 -9.34 -12.60
N GLN A 49 3.20 -8.68 -12.54
CA GLN A 49 3.30 -7.24 -12.39
C GLN A 49 3.19 -6.57 -13.77
N SER A 50 2.09 -5.86 -14.01
CA SER A 50 2.01 -4.90 -15.12
C SER A 50 2.36 -3.50 -14.61
N LEU A 51 3.08 -2.72 -15.39
CA LEU A 51 3.33 -1.30 -15.12
C LEU A 51 2.77 -0.49 -16.29
N ASP A 52 1.74 0.29 -16.00
CA ASP A 52 1.04 1.10 -16.99
C ASP A 52 1.12 2.58 -16.62
N GLN A 53 1.31 3.45 -17.61
CA GLN A 53 1.11 4.89 -17.45
C GLN A 53 -0.35 5.21 -17.71
N VAL A 54 -0.99 5.92 -16.78
CA VAL A 54 -2.42 6.25 -16.84
C VAL A 54 -2.60 7.76 -16.75
N THR A 55 -3.45 8.30 -17.61
CA THR A 55 -3.90 9.70 -17.55
C THR A 55 -5.34 9.75 -17.08
N THR A 56 -5.60 10.36 -15.92
CA THR A 56 -6.95 10.56 -15.38
C THR A 56 -7.11 12.01 -14.92
N ASN A 57 -8.21 12.66 -15.31
CA ASN A 57 -8.51 14.06 -14.96
C ASN A 57 -7.35 15.04 -15.31
N GLY A 58 -6.62 14.77 -16.39
CA GLY A 58 -5.47 15.58 -16.82
C GLY A 58 -4.18 15.35 -16.02
N ALA A 59 -4.17 14.40 -15.08
CA ALA A 59 -2.99 14.00 -14.33
C ALA A 59 -2.42 12.67 -14.83
N ASN A 60 -1.09 12.58 -14.91
CA ASN A 60 -0.37 11.36 -15.25
C ASN A 60 0.14 10.69 -13.99
N TYR A 61 -0.04 9.38 -13.90
CA TYR A 61 0.52 8.54 -12.83
C TYR A 61 0.75 7.12 -13.33
N GLN A 62 1.54 6.37 -12.57
CA GLN A 62 1.83 4.99 -12.85
C GLN A 62 0.87 4.07 -12.09
N THR A 63 0.53 2.93 -12.68
CA THR A 63 -0.19 1.87 -11.99
C THR A 63 0.57 0.56 -12.03
N ASN A 64 0.62 -0.12 -10.89
CA ASN A 64 1.15 -1.47 -10.78
C ASN A 64 0.08 -2.43 -10.26
N THR A 65 -0.19 -3.50 -11.00
CA THR A 65 -1.16 -4.51 -10.58
C THR A 65 -0.45 -5.78 -10.18
N LEU A 66 -0.96 -6.45 -9.15
CA LEU A 66 -0.48 -7.74 -8.66
C LEU A 66 -1.68 -8.64 -8.34
N VAL A 67 -1.46 -9.95 -8.41
CA VAL A 67 -2.48 -10.94 -8.05
C VAL A 67 -1.86 -11.90 -7.05
N THR A 68 -2.47 -12.01 -5.88
CA THR A 68 -1.98 -12.88 -4.81
C THR A 68 -2.31 -14.34 -5.12
N GLN A 69 -1.59 -15.29 -4.51
CA GLN A 69 -1.94 -16.73 -4.60
C GLN A 69 -3.36 -17.04 -4.11
N THR A 70 -3.92 -16.18 -3.25
CA THR A 70 -5.28 -16.28 -2.72
C THR A 70 -6.34 -15.62 -3.61
N GLY A 71 -5.96 -15.10 -4.78
CA GLY A 71 -6.87 -14.51 -5.76
C GLY A 71 -7.29 -13.07 -5.46
N ILE A 72 -6.55 -12.36 -4.60
CA ILE A 72 -6.77 -10.92 -4.39
C ILE A 72 -6.03 -10.17 -5.49
N VAL A 73 -6.71 -9.29 -6.19
CA VAL A 73 -6.09 -8.35 -7.12
C VAL A 73 -5.83 -7.06 -6.36
N ILE A 74 -4.60 -6.58 -6.39
CA ILE A 74 -4.23 -5.30 -5.78
C ILE A 74 -3.62 -4.42 -6.87
N LYS A 75 -4.18 -3.23 -7.04
CA LYS A 75 -3.70 -2.20 -7.94
C LYS A 75 -3.16 -1.04 -7.13
N GLN A 76 -1.94 -0.64 -7.45
CA GLN A 76 -1.20 0.43 -6.80
C GLN A 76 -1.12 1.61 -7.76
N PHE A 77 -1.13 2.81 -7.23
CA PHE A 77 -1.08 4.05 -7.98
C PHE A 77 0.08 4.89 -7.44
N SER A 78 1.04 5.23 -8.30
CA SER A 78 2.23 5.96 -7.91
C SER A 78 2.45 7.23 -8.72
N ASN A 79 2.96 8.24 -8.03
CA ASN A 79 3.30 9.54 -8.60
C ASN A 79 4.59 10.03 -7.92
N ASN A 80 5.51 10.60 -8.69
CA ASN A 80 6.82 11.04 -8.19
C ASN A 80 7.56 9.96 -7.39
N GLY A 81 7.43 8.70 -7.81
CA GLY A 81 8.08 7.55 -7.17
C GLY A 81 7.45 7.08 -5.85
N ASN A 82 6.34 7.66 -5.40
CA ASN A 82 5.65 7.25 -4.17
C ASN A 82 4.27 6.67 -4.48
N VAL A 83 3.87 5.62 -3.76
CA VAL A 83 2.51 5.07 -3.88
C VAL A 83 1.53 5.97 -3.14
N PHE A 84 0.73 6.72 -3.89
CA PHE A 84 -0.28 7.62 -3.33
C PHE A 84 -1.64 6.96 -3.17
N GLY A 85 -1.90 5.84 -3.86
CA GLY A 85 -3.18 5.16 -3.80
C GLY A 85 -3.07 3.66 -3.99
N VAL A 86 -4.05 2.94 -3.46
CA VAL A 86 -4.22 1.50 -3.64
C VAL A 86 -5.70 1.19 -3.84
N ALA A 87 -5.99 0.20 -4.67
CA ALA A 87 -7.30 -0.41 -4.84
C ALA A 87 -7.13 -1.93 -4.82
N TRP A 88 -8.09 -2.66 -4.29
CA TRP A 88 -8.06 -4.12 -4.31
C TRP A 88 -9.46 -4.69 -4.45
N HIS A 89 -9.52 -5.91 -4.95
CA HIS A 89 -10.71 -6.74 -4.91
C HIS A 89 -10.35 -8.23 -4.87
N GLY A 90 -11.23 -9.06 -4.32
CA GLY A 90 -11.01 -10.51 -4.30
C GLY A 90 -11.87 -11.26 -3.28
N PRO A 91 -11.61 -12.56 -3.10
CA PRO A 91 -12.39 -13.40 -2.20
C PRO A 91 -12.11 -13.16 -0.71
N LYS A 92 -11.04 -12.42 -0.40
CA LYS A 92 -10.59 -12.10 0.96
C LYS A 92 -10.10 -10.66 1.03
N VAL A 93 -10.10 -10.09 2.24
CA VAL A 93 -9.48 -8.78 2.51
C VAL A 93 -7.96 -8.96 2.60
N PRO A 94 -7.15 -8.15 1.91
CA PRO A 94 -5.70 -8.19 2.04
C PRO A 94 -5.26 -7.74 3.44
N ASN A 95 -4.01 -8.00 3.81
CA ASN A 95 -3.46 -7.47 5.05
C ASN A 95 -3.45 -5.93 5.04
N GLN A 96 -4.42 -5.32 5.72
CA GLN A 96 -4.61 -3.87 5.72
C GLN A 96 -3.50 -3.14 6.49
N SER A 97 -2.85 -3.78 7.46
CA SER A 97 -1.75 -3.15 8.18
C SER A 97 -0.54 -2.96 7.28
N GLN A 98 -0.26 -3.95 6.43
CA GLN A 98 0.78 -3.85 5.42
C GLN A 98 0.39 -2.88 4.30
N LEU A 99 -0.85 -2.99 3.79
CA LEU A 99 -1.29 -2.17 2.65
C LEU A 99 -1.32 -0.67 2.98
N PHE A 100 -1.75 -0.31 4.20
CA PHE A 100 -1.84 1.10 4.63
C PHE A 100 -0.61 1.59 5.40
N GLY A 101 0.24 0.68 5.90
CA GLY A 101 1.47 1.03 6.62
C GLY A 101 1.21 1.96 7.80
N LYS A 102 1.94 3.08 7.84
CA LYS A 102 1.79 4.11 8.88
C LYS A 102 0.36 4.68 8.99
N TYR A 103 -0.43 4.62 7.91
CA TYR A 103 -1.81 5.10 7.91
C TYR A 103 -2.81 4.08 8.47
N PHE A 104 -2.38 2.86 8.75
CA PHE A 104 -3.24 1.83 9.33
C PHE A 104 -3.78 2.23 10.71
N THR A 105 -2.98 2.93 11.53
CA THR A 105 -3.45 3.47 12.81
C THR A 105 -4.60 4.45 12.59
N ILE A 106 -4.45 5.40 11.65
CA ILE A 106 -5.50 6.37 11.29
C ILE A 106 -6.77 5.63 10.83
N TYR A 107 -6.62 4.62 9.97
CA TYR A 107 -7.75 3.80 9.52
C TYR A 107 -8.51 3.13 10.67
N GLN A 108 -7.79 2.62 11.68
CA GLN A 108 -8.39 1.93 12.82
C GLN A 108 -9.08 2.89 13.80
N THR A 109 -8.41 3.98 14.16
CA THR A 109 -8.80 4.86 15.27
C THR A 109 -9.71 6.01 14.85
N SER A 110 -9.72 6.40 13.58
CA SER A 110 -10.57 7.49 13.10
C SER A 110 -12.05 7.10 13.15
N GLN A 111 -12.88 8.06 13.55
CA GLN A 111 -14.33 7.94 13.40
C GLN A 111 -14.65 7.79 11.90
N PRO A 112 -15.32 6.71 11.47
CA PRO A 112 -15.67 6.55 10.07
C PRO A 112 -16.66 7.63 9.63
N SER A 113 -16.46 8.17 8.43
CA SER A 113 -17.42 9.08 7.79
C SER A 113 -18.68 8.35 7.33
N TYR A 114 -18.57 7.03 7.13
CA TYR A 114 -19.69 6.14 6.87
C TYR A 114 -19.37 4.73 7.37
N LYS A 115 -20.36 4.05 7.97
CA LYS A 115 -20.24 2.65 8.38
C LYS A 115 -21.57 1.92 8.25
N SER A 116 -21.53 0.73 7.67
CA SER A 116 -22.61 -0.26 7.64
C SER A 116 -22.06 -1.66 7.91
N LEU A 117 -22.89 -2.70 7.79
CA LEU A 117 -22.46 -4.09 7.93
C LEU A 117 -21.46 -4.53 6.85
N THR A 118 -21.56 -3.93 5.66
CA THR A 118 -20.79 -4.33 4.47
C THR A 118 -19.84 -3.26 3.99
N MET A 119 -19.83 -2.06 4.57
CA MET A 119 -19.01 -0.95 4.08
C MET A 119 -18.50 -0.06 5.21
N ARG A 120 -17.27 0.43 5.06
CA ARG A 120 -16.65 1.41 5.96
C ARG A 120 -15.90 2.45 5.13
N LYS A 121 -16.10 3.73 5.44
CA LYS A 121 -15.35 4.84 4.86
C LYS A 121 -14.67 5.65 5.95
N VAL A 122 -13.42 6.02 5.70
CA VAL A 122 -12.64 6.93 6.55
C VAL A 122 -12.24 8.10 5.67
N SER A 123 -12.39 9.32 6.17
CA SER A 123 -12.04 10.53 5.44
C SER A 123 -11.38 11.52 6.40
N THR A 124 -10.05 11.56 6.38
CA THR A 124 -9.25 12.56 7.07
C THR A 124 -8.47 13.40 6.06
N SER A 125 -7.76 14.44 6.50
CA SER A 125 -6.88 15.24 5.62
C SER A 125 -5.76 14.40 5.00
N ASP A 126 -5.27 13.41 5.76
CA ASP A 126 -4.05 12.67 5.43
C ASP A 126 -4.35 11.31 4.80
N PHE A 127 -5.57 10.79 4.99
CA PHE A 127 -5.95 9.45 4.56
C PHE A 127 -7.45 9.37 4.26
N VAL A 128 -7.77 8.89 3.07
CA VAL A 128 -9.15 8.61 2.65
C VAL A 128 -9.23 7.15 2.22
N SER A 129 -10.21 6.40 2.74
CA SER A 129 -10.45 5.02 2.32
C SER A 129 -11.93 4.66 2.24
N SER A 130 -12.23 3.66 1.43
CA SER A 130 -13.53 3.03 1.31
C SER A 130 -13.31 1.53 1.18
N THR A 131 -13.87 0.75 2.09
CA THR A 131 -13.84 -0.71 2.04
C THR A 131 -15.26 -1.22 2.00
N SER A 132 -15.51 -2.23 1.17
CA SER A 132 -16.81 -2.86 1.05
C SER A 132 -16.68 -4.36 0.82
N GLY A 133 -17.73 -5.10 1.13
CA GLY A 133 -17.80 -6.49 0.71
C GLY A 133 -18.93 -7.28 1.32
N TRP A 134 -19.11 -8.46 0.75
CA TRP A 134 -19.91 -9.55 1.27
C TRP A 134 -19.08 -10.84 1.19
N MET A 135 -19.61 -11.95 1.70
CA MET A 135 -18.90 -13.24 1.70
C MET A 135 -18.40 -13.58 0.28
N GLY A 136 -17.07 -13.71 0.15
CA GLY A 136 -16.40 -14.08 -1.10
C GLY A 136 -16.19 -12.94 -2.10
N HIS A 137 -16.61 -11.71 -1.79
CA HIS A 137 -16.39 -10.54 -2.65
C HIS A 137 -16.11 -9.32 -1.78
N TYR A 138 -14.83 -9.03 -1.61
CA TYR A 138 -14.35 -7.87 -0.89
C TYR A 138 -13.64 -6.95 -1.87
N GLU A 139 -13.76 -5.65 -1.61
CA GLU A 139 -13.08 -4.61 -2.36
C GLU A 139 -12.73 -3.45 -1.43
N GLY A 140 -11.81 -2.62 -1.90
CA GLY A 140 -11.61 -1.33 -1.27
C GLY A 140 -10.56 -0.51 -1.96
N LYS A 141 -10.46 0.73 -1.50
CA LYS A 141 -9.58 1.75 -2.03
C LYS A 141 -9.06 2.61 -0.89
N ALA A 142 -7.83 3.09 -1.01
CA ALA A 142 -7.28 4.10 -0.13
C ALA A 142 -6.39 5.05 -0.92
N ILE A 143 -6.34 6.31 -0.50
CA ILE A 143 -5.54 7.37 -1.12
C ILE A 143 -4.95 8.29 -0.05
N ILE A 144 -3.75 8.79 -0.31
CA ILE A 144 -3.08 9.85 0.42
C ILE A 144 -3.24 11.14 -0.38
N PRO A 145 -4.14 12.06 0.04
CA PRO A 145 -4.44 13.26 -0.75
C PRO A 145 -3.21 14.13 -1.03
N SER A 146 -2.25 14.19 -0.10
CA SER A 146 -1.03 15.00 -0.24
C SER A 146 -0.01 14.43 -1.23
N LEU A 147 -0.09 13.13 -1.59
CA LEU A 147 0.78 12.49 -2.58
C LEU A 147 0.09 12.30 -3.94
N ALA A 148 -1.24 12.43 -3.96
CA ALA A 148 -2.03 12.29 -5.16
C ALA A 148 -1.73 13.45 -6.14
N PRO A 149 -1.70 13.19 -7.46
CA PRO A 149 -1.70 14.26 -8.44
C PRO A 149 -2.93 15.18 -8.28
N ALA A 150 -2.82 16.41 -8.77
CA ALA A 150 -3.95 17.34 -8.77
C ALA A 150 -5.18 16.71 -9.45
N ASN A 151 -6.37 16.95 -8.87
CA ASN A 151 -7.66 16.43 -9.35
C ASN A 151 -7.84 14.90 -9.30
N VAL A 152 -6.91 14.16 -8.69
CA VAL A 152 -7.06 12.73 -8.42
C VAL A 152 -7.64 12.53 -7.03
N THR A 153 -8.82 11.90 -6.95
CA THR A 153 -9.49 11.59 -5.69
C THR A 153 -9.65 10.07 -5.56
N ILE A 154 -10.15 9.60 -4.40
CA ILE A 154 -10.42 8.17 -4.21
C ILE A 154 -11.36 7.58 -5.28
N ASN A 155 -12.28 8.40 -5.83
CA ASN A 155 -13.21 7.97 -6.87
C ASN A 155 -12.56 7.84 -8.25
N SER A 156 -11.40 8.49 -8.46
CA SER A 156 -10.61 8.38 -9.68
C SER A 156 -9.88 7.03 -9.77
N LEU A 157 -9.68 6.33 -8.65
CA LEU A 157 -9.01 5.03 -8.60
C LEU A 157 -9.94 3.93 -9.14
N LYS A 158 -9.54 3.33 -10.26
CA LYS A 158 -10.23 2.23 -10.94
C LYS A 158 -9.35 1.01 -11.04
#